data_AF-A0A0U4WZT1-F1
#
_entry.id   AF-A0A0U4WZT1-F1
#
_cell.length_a   1.000
_cell.length_b   1.000
_cell.length_c   1.000
_cell.angle_alpha   90.00
_cell.angle_beta   90.00
_cell.angle_gamma   90.00
#
_symmetry.space_group_name_H-M   'P 1'
#
loop_
_entity.id
_entity.type
_entity.pdbx_description
1 polymer ?
#
loop_
_entity_poly.entity_id
_entity_poly.type
_entity_poly.pdbx_seq_one_letter_code
_entity_poly.pdbx_strand_id
1 'polypeptide(L)'
;MTSERRRPALPGFERIGWLALVSPDMNPRVHDQTLCLDGSWTTETSVRFESDALVYRSGGERPAPDKPWPVRARSIDHDVVARVLAYQFVGDIRRGLRTLDSTAAKAIAEQRVGRVEAGWPSRLPRGWSVSSAGVLLHGDEAVADAEQACSELALAAWTCGIEPDALLAFLLTGDTTVSAEKLRESVDAFVRRIPGFDRAGGEGL
;
A
#
# COMPACT_ATOMS: atom_id res chain seq x y z
N MET A 1 -18.29 -5.76 28.28
CA MET A 1 -16.96 -5.13 28.20
C MET A 1 -16.42 -5.40 26.80
N THR A 2 -16.67 -4.50 25.86
CA THR A 2 -16.04 -4.55 24.54
C THR A 2 -14.59 -4.15 24.71
N SER A 3 -13.68 -5.11 24.57
CA SER A 3 -12.26 -4.82 24.44
C SER A 3 -12.09 -4.00 23.16
N GLU A 4 -12.05 -2.67 23.31
CA GLU A 4 -11.51 -1.80 22.28
C GLU A 4 -10.08 -2.28 22.05
N ARG A 5 -9.86 -3.09 21.01
CA ARG A 5 -8.52 -3.34 20.50
C ARG A 5 -8.00 -1.97 20.06
N ARG A 6 -7.28 -1.29 20.96
CA ARG A 6 -6.49 -0.11 20.62
C ARG A 6 -5.65 -0.50 19.42
N ARG A 7 -5.73 0.29 18.34
CA ARG A 7 -4.82 0.15 17.21
C ARG A 7 -3.40 0.03 17.79
N PRO A 8 -2.63 -1.02 17.48
CA PRO A 8 -1.22 -0.98 17.82
C PRO A 8 -0.66 0.28 17.16
N ALA A 9 -0.15 1.21 17.96
CA ALA A 9 0.73 2.23 17.41
C ALA A 9 1.86 1.44 16.71
N LEU A 10 2.14 1.78 15.46
CA LEU A 10 3.29 1.27 14.73
C LEU A 10 4.27 2.43 14.64
N PRO A 11 5.08 2.72 15.69
CA PRO A 11 5.97 3.88 15.68
C PRO A 11 6.93 3.79 14.50
N GLY A 12 6.98 4.85 13.69
CA GLY A 12 7.73 4.91 12.44
C GLY A 12 6.97 4.42 11.21
N PHE A 13 5.84 3.73 11.37
CA PHE A 13 5.01 3.23 10.26
C PHE A 13 3.67 3.96 10.17
N GLU A 14 3.58 5.20 10.61
CA GLU A 14 2.33 5.97 10.68
C GLU A 14 1.64 6.02 9.30
N ARG A 15 2.41 6.17 8.23
CA ARG A 15 1.95 6.17 6.82
C ARG A 15 1.34 4.85 6.33
N ILE A 16 1.64 3.74 7.02
CA ILE A 16 1.10 2.41 6.69
C ILE A 16 0.39 1.78 7.89
N GLY A 17 -0.03 2.61 8.86
CA GLY A 17 -0.72 2.20 10.08
C GLY A 17 -1.99 1.38 9.82
N TRP A 18 -2.63 1.61 8.67
CA TRP A 18 -3.80 0.91 8.19
C TRP A 18 -3.52 -0.56 7.81
N LEU A 19 -2.26 -1.00 7.65
CA LEU A 19 -1.94 -2.42 7.47
C LEU A 19 -2.30 -3.26 8.70
N ALA A 20 -2.45 -2.64 9.88
CA ALA A 20 -3.00 -3.32 11.05
C ALA A 20 -4.47 -3.75 10.89
N LEU A 21 -5.17 -3.29 9.84
CA LEU A 21 -6.56 -3.67 9.51
C LEU A 21 -6.64 -4.89 8.58
N VAL A 22 -5.51 -5.35 8.05
CA VAL A 22 -5.41 -6.63 7.32
C VAL A 22 -5.88 -7.73 8.27
N SER A 23 -6.71 -8.68 7.77
CA SER A 23 -7.45 -9.71 8.54
C SER A 23 -6.79 -10.18 9.85
N PRO A 24 -7.55 -10.50 10.92
CA PRO A 24 -6.99 -11.12 12.14
C PRO A 24 -6.14 -12.38 11.90
N ASP A 25 -6.35 -13.06 10.77
CA ASP A 25 -5.56 -14.22 10.35
C ASP A 25 -4.18 -13.85 9.80
N MET A 26 -4.00 -12.61 9.35
CA MET A 26 -2.70 -12.01 9.07
C MET A 26 -2.27 -11.29 10.33
N ASN A 27 -1.47 -11.95 11.16
CA ASN A 27 -1.07 -11.42 12.46
C ASN A 27 0.03 -10.37 12.28
N PRO A 28 -0.26 -9.04 12.27
CA PRO A 28 0.79 -8.05 12.11
C PRO A 28 1.69 -8.09 13.33
N ARG A 29 2.95 -8.45 13.13
CA ARG A 29 3.94 -8.49 14.20
C ARG A 29 4.96 -7.40 13.96
N VAL A 30 5.13 -6.53 14.95
CA VAL A 30 6.25 -5.59 14.96
C VAL A 30 7.35 -6.19 15.82
N HIS A 31 8.51 -6.39 15.21
CA HIS A 31 9.73 -6.77 15.90
C HIS A 31 10.90 -6.02 15.27
N ASP A 32 11.76 -5.39 16.08
CA ASP A 32 12.97 -4.70 15.62
C ASP A 32 12.75 -3.80 14.39
N GLN A 33 11.77 -2.89 14.47
CA GLN A 33 11.39 -1.96 13.40
C GLN A 33 11.02 -2.64 12.07
N THR A 34 10.58 -3.90 12.15
CA THR A 34 10.06 -4.68 11.02
C THR A 34 8.60 -5.01 11.31
N LEU A 35 7.72 -4.62 10.40
CA LEU A 35 6.34 -5.07 10.33
C LEU A 35 6.29 -6.35 9.49
N CYS A 36 6.04 -7.49 10.12
CA CYS A 36 5.78 -8.75 9.42
C CYS A 36 4.26 -8.95 9.28
N LEU A 37 3.83 -9.28 8.07
CA LEU A 37 2.46 -9.65 7.75
C LEU A 37 2.45 -11.12 7.32
N ASP A 38 2.11 -12.01 8.25
CA ASP A 38 2.00 -13.45 8.00
C ASP A 38 0.70 -13.71 7.22
N GLY A 39 0.75 -13.72 5.89
CA GLY A 39 -0.40 -14.05 5.03
C GLY A 39 -0.93 -15.44 5.31
N SER A 40 -2.25 -15.60 5.53
CA SER A 40 -2.85 -16.94 5.69
C SER A 40 -2.90 -17.77 4.40
N TRP A 41 -2.43 -17.22 3.26
CA TRP A 41 -2.33 -17.95 2.01
C TRP A 41 -1.11 -17.48 1.20
N THR A 42 -0.13 -18.38 1.07
CA THR A 42 0.94 -18.45 0.06
C THR A 42 1.96 -17.32 -0.08
N THR A 43 1.81 -16.16 0.55
CA THR A 43 2.85 -15.10 0.53
C THR A 43 3.01 -14.46 1.89
N GLU A 44 4.20 -14.61 2.46
CA GLU A 44 4.62 -13.91 3.66
C GLU A 44 5.32 -12.60 3.24
N THR A 45 5.10 -11.52 3.99
CA THR A 45 5.58 -10.17 3.66
C THR A 45 6.24 -9.51 4.86
N SER A 46 7.27 -8.72 4.61
CA SER A 46 7.85 -7.81 5.60
C SER A 46 7.97 -6.40 5.05
N VAL A 47 7.76 -5.42 5.92
CA VAL A 47 8.06 -4.01 5.68
C VAL A 47 8.99 -3.53 6.80
N ARG A 48 10.14 -2.95 6.43
CA ARG A 48 11.19 -2.59 7.39
C ARG A 48 11.82 -1.25 7.02
N PHE A 49 12.26 -0.49 8.02
CA PHE A 49 13.20 0.61 7.81
C PHE A 49 14.65 0.10 7.69
N GLU A 50 15.30 0.45 6.60
CA GLU A 50 16.72 0.18 6.37
C GLU A 50 17.47 1.48 6.09
N SER A 51 18.25 1.91 7.08
CA SER A 51 18.87 3.24 7.12
C SER A 51 17.79 4.34 7.10
N ASP A 52 17.46 4.88 5.94
CA ASP A 52 16.48 5.93 5.68
C ASP A 52 15.35 5.48 4.73
N ALA A 53 15.49 4.30 4.11
CA ALA A 53 14.52 3.78 3.16
C ALA A 53 13.48 2.89 3.84
N LEU A 54 12.24 2.97 3.36
CA LEU A 54 11.22 1.97 3.63
C LEU A 54 11.40 0.83 2.63
N VAL A 55 11.45 -0.41 3.11
CA VAL A 55 11.72 -1.59 2.31
C VAL A 55 10.60 -2.60 2.44
N TYR A 56 9.92 -2.88 1.33
CA TYR A 56 8.90 -3.90 1.21
C TYR A 56 9.49 -5.14 0.53
N ARG A 57 9.39 -6.28 1.23
CA ARG A 57 9.79 -7.61 0.74
C ARG A 57 8.64 -8.58 0.80
N SER A 58 8.57 -9.48 -0.16
CA SER A 58 7.53 -10.51 -0.24
C SER A 58 8.06 -11.78 -0.89
N GLY A 59 7.59 -12.94 -0.45
CA GLY A 59 7.90 -14.22 -1.06
C GLY A 59 6.94 -15.32 -0.65
N GLY A 60 7.00 -16.44 -1.38
CA GLY A 60 6.03 -17.53 -1.24
C GLY A 60 6.28 -18.49 -0.08
N GLU A 61 7.53 -18.62 0.33
CA GLU A 61 7.97 -19.48 1.43
C GLU A 61 8.71 -18.63 2.46
N ARG A 62 8.68 -19.07 3.72
CA ARG A 62 9.43 -18.42 4.80
C ARG A 62 10.94 -18.45 4.47
N PRO A 63 11.64 -17.31 4.56
CA PRO A 63 13.02 -17.19 4.15
C PRO A 63 13.89 -17.94 5.15
N ALA A 64 15.01 -18.45 4.66
CA ALA A 64 16.08 -18.89 5.57
C ALA A 64 16.56 -17.66 6.39
N PRO A 65 17.02 -17.85 7.65
CA PRO A 65 17.40 -16.74 8.52
C PRO A 65 18.42 -15.76 7.93
N ASP A 66 19.27 -16.25 7.03
CA ASP A 66 20.35 -15.53 6.34
C ASP A 66 19.96 -15.02 4.94
N LYS A 67 18.76 -15.34 4.45
CA LYS A 67 18.33 -15.01 3.09
C LYS A 67 16.96 -14.34 3.11
N PRO A 68 16.88 -13.00 3.31
CA PRO A 68 15.61 -12.31 3.33
C PRO A 68 14.85 -12.49 2.02
N TRP A 69 13.53 -12.26 2.05
CA TRP A 69 12.74 -12.22 0.82
C TRP A 69 13.27 -11.18 -0.17
N PRO A 70 13.00 -11.37 -1.47
CA PRO A 70 13.33 -10.38 -2.46
C PRO A 70 12.71 -9.01 -2.16
N VAL A 71 13.47 -7.95 -2.38
CA VAL A 71 12.97 -6.58 -2.32
C VAL A 71 12.02 -6.34 -3.50
N ARG A 72 10.76 -6.04 -3.18
CA ARG A 72 9.70 -5.74 -4.14
C ARG A 72 9.57 -4.24 -4.39
N ALA A 73 9.85 -3.43 -3.36
CA ALA A 73 9.99 -1.99 -3.49
C ALA A 73 10.85 -1.45 -2.34
N ARG A 74 11.80 -0.59 -2.66
CA ARG A 74 12.58 0.21 -1.72
C ARG A 74 12.58 1.66 -2.17
N SER A 75 12.36 2.59 -1.25
CA SER A 75 12.48 4.02 -1.53
C SER A 75 12.74 4.82 -0.25
N ILE A 76 13.47 5.92 -0.40
CA ILE A 76 13.60 6.97 0.63
C ILE A 76 12.35 7.85 0.71
N ASP A 77 11.57 7.92 -0.38
CA ASP A 77 10.20 8.45 -0.34
C ASP A 77 9.26 7.33 0.12
N HIS A 78 8.93 7.35 1.41
CA HIS A 78 8.11 6.31 2.03
C HIS A 78 6.70 6.23 1.43
N ASP A 79 6.20 7.31 0.82
CA ASP A 79 4.90 7.30 0.17
C ASP A 79 4.91 6.41 -1.08
N VAL A 80 6.06 6.22 -1.73
CA VAL A 80 6.19 5.28 -2.85
C VAL A 80 5.84 3.86 -2.38
N VAL A 81 6.44 3.43 -1.27
CA VAL A 81 6.21 2.08 -0.74
C VAL A 81 4.81 1.97 -0.14
N ALA A 82 4.30 3.02 0.52
CA ALA A 82 2.93 3.05 1.05
C ALA A 82 1.88 2.89 -0.06
N ARG A 83 2.04 3.55 -1.22
CA ARG A 83 1.15 3.37 -2.39
C ARG A 83 1.17 1.94 -2.94
N VAL A 84 2.35 1.34 -3.04
CA VAL A 84 2.52 -0.08 -3.42
C VAL A 84 1.76 -0.99 -2.48
N LEU A 85 1.96 -0.81 -1.17
CA LEU A 85 1.29 -1.61 -0.15
C LEU A 85 -0.23 -1.40 -0.17
N ALA A 86 -0.71 -0.16 -0.39
CA ALA A 86 -2.14 0.15 -0.38
C ALA A 86 -2.88 -0.67 -1.43
N TYR A 87 -2.33 -0.77 -2.64
CA TYR A 87 -2.90 -1.61 -3.67
C TYR A 87 -2.72 -3.11 -3.38
N GLN A 88 -1.52 -3.53 -2.96
CA GLN A 88 -1.23 -4.94 -2.74
C GLN A 88 -2.17 -5.56 -1.70
N PHE A 89 -2.48 -4.82 -0.64
CA PHE A 89 -3.23 -5.31 0.51
C PHE A 89 -4.69 -4.85 0.57
N VAL A 90 -5.19 -4.06 -0.39
CA VAL A 90 -6.58 -3.57 -0.34
C VAL A 90 -7.59 -4.74 -0.26
N GLY A 91 -7.34 -5.84 -0.98
CA GLY A 91 -8.20 -7.03 -0.93
C GLY A 91 -8.25 -7.68 0.46
N ASP A 92 -7.10 -7.74 1.14
CA ASP A 92 -6.97 -8.34 2.46
C ASP A 92 -7.51 -7.44 3.57
N ILE A 93 -7.32 -6.13 3.44
CA ILE A 93 -7.94 -5.13 4.32
C ILE A 93 -9.45 -5.25 4.24
N ARG A 94 -10.03 -5.34 3.04
CA ARG A 94 -11.49 -5.51 2.89
C ARG A 94 -12.00 -6.80 3.54
N ARG A 95 -11.26 -7.89 3.41
CA ARG A 95 -11.56 -9.13 4.15
C ARG A 95 -11.52 -8.90 5.65
N GLY A 96 -10.49 -8.23 6.16
CA GLY A 96 -10.39 -7.87 7.57
C GLY A 96 -11.57 -7.00 8.04
N LEU A 97 -11.99 -6.01 7.25
CA LEU A 97 -13.13 -5.14 7.58
C LEU A 97 -14.45 -5.93 7.73
N ARG A 98 -14.64 -7.07 7.04
CA ARG A 98 -15.82 -7.95 7.22
C ARG A 98 -15.89 -8.59 8.59
N THR A 99 -14.73 -8.75 9.24
CA THR A 99 -14.61 -9.38 10.56
C THR A 99 -14.84 -8.38 11.69
N LEU A 100 -14.87 -7.07 11.39
CA LEU A 100 -15.11 -6.02 12.37
C LEU A 100 -16.62 -5.89 12.65
N ASP A 101 -16.97 -5.75 13.93
CA ASP A 101 -18.36 -5.57 14.34
C ASP A 101 -18.82 -4.11 14.27
N SER A 102 -18.63 -3.50 13.10
CA SER A 102 -19.02 -2.11 12.82
C SER A 102 -19.86 -2.03 11.56
N THR A 103 -21.00 -1.34 11.62
CA THR A 103 -21.88 -1.07 10.47
C THR A 103 -21.14 -0.35 9.35
N ALA A 104 -20.23 0.57 9.70
CA ALA A 104 -19.41 1.28 8.71
C ALA A 104 -18.40 0.34 8.04
N ALA A 105 -17.77 -0.55 8.81
CA ALA A 105 -16.82 -1.53 8.26
C ALA A 105 -17.52 -2.55 7.34
N LYS A 106 -18.71 -3.02 7.72
CA LYS A 106 -19.56 -3.91 6.90
C LYS A 106 -20.00 -3.21 5.61
N ALA A 107 -20.45 -1.96 5.68
CA ALA A 107 -20.82 -1.18 4.50
C ALA A 107 -19.66 -1.01 3.50
N ILE A 108 -18.45 -0.69 3.97
CA ILE A 108 -17.25 -0.60 3.13
C ILE A 108 -16.91 -1.98 2.50
N ALA A 109 -17.06 -3.05 3.26
CA ALA A 109 -16.77 -4.40 2.78
C ALA A 109 -17.77 -4.92 1.72
N GLU A 110 -19.00 -4.41 1.74
CA GLU A 110 -20.13 -4.81 0.88
C GLU A 110 -20.27 -3.95 -0.39
N GLN A 111 -19.66 -2.75 -0.45
CA GLN A 111 -19.71 -1.88 -1.63
C GLN A 111 -19.05 -2.50 -2.89
N ARG A 112 -19.68 -2.28 -4.06
CA ARG A 112 -19.13 -2.58 -5.38
C ARG A 112 -18.05 -1.54 -5.71
N VAL A 113 -16.93 -2.01 -6.25
CA VAL A 113 -15.61 -1.38 -6.15
C VAL A 113 -15.33 -0.41 -7.28
N GLY A 114 -14.58 0.63 -6.95
CA GLY A 114 -13.79 1.38 -7.88
C GLY A 114 -12.55 0.57 -8.23
N ARG A 115 -12.68 -0.33 -9.20
CA ARG A 115 -11.56 -1.18 -9.60
C ARG A 115 -10.61 -0.35 -10.45
N VAL A 116 -9.30 -0.44 -10.26
CA VAL A 116 -8.46 -0.15 -11.43
C VAL A 116 -8.76 -1.25 -12.46
N GLU A 117 -8.87 -0.91 -13.75
CA GLU A 117 -9.07 -1.90 -14.83
C GLU A 117 -8.18 -3.12 -14.59
N ALA A 118 -8.71 -4.32 -14.85
CA ALA A 118 -8.08 -5.57 -14.43
C ALA A 118 -6.61 -5.66 -14.87
N GLY A 119 -5.71 -5.52 -13.89
CA GLY A 119 -4.27 -5.50 -14.07
C GLY A 119 -3.70 -4.10 -14.27
N TRP A 120 -2.72 -3.71 -13.45
CA TRP A 120 -1.90 -2.53 -13.75
C TRP A 120 -1.30 -2.67 -15.15
N PRO A 121 -1.19 -1.58 -15.92
CA PRO A 121 -0.48 -1.63 -17.17
C PRO A 121 0.94 -2.11 -16.91
N SER A 122 1.37 -3.15 -17.63
CA SER A 122 2.76 -3.60 -17.63
C SER A 122 3.70 -2.55 -18.24
N ARG A 123 3.14 -1.50 -18.85
CA ARG A 123 3.84 -0.35 -19.39
C ARG A 123 3.89 0.77 -18.35
N LEU A 124 5.04 1.43 -18.28
CA LEU A 124 5.24 2.61 -17.46
C LEU A 124 4.57 3.85 -18.09
N PRO A 125 4.18 4.86 -17.29
CA PRO A 125 3.77 6.16 -17.80
C PRO A 125 4.88 6.81 -18.65
N ARG A 126 4.52 7.77 -19.50
CA ARG A 126 5.52 8.54 -20.28
C ARG A 126 6.49 9.24 -19.33
N GLY A 127 7.78 9.25 -19.67
CA GLY A 127 8.84 9.86 -18.86
C GLY A 127 9.40 8.94 -17.77
N TRP A 128 8.85 7.74 -17.61
CA TRP A 128 9.32 6.74 -16.66
C TRP A 128 10.09 5.63 -17.35
N SER A 129 11.10 5.10 -16.67
CA SER A 129 11.86 3.93 -17.14
C SER A 129 12.32 3.08 -15.96
N VAL A 130 12.73 1.84 -16.24
CA VAL A 130 13.39 0.97 -15.26
C VAL A 130 14.75 0.59 -15.82
N SER A 131 15.80 0.86 -15.06
CA SER A 131 17.17 0.48 -15.43
C SER A 131 17.36 -1.03 -15.38
N SER A 132 18.44 -1.54 -15.99
CA SER A 132 18.80 -2.96 -15.92
C SER A 132 19.10 -3.44 -14.50
N ALA A 133 19.37 -2.52 -13.57
CA ALA A 133 19.59 -2.81 -12.16
C ALA A 133 18.30 -2.82 -11.32
N GLY A 134 17.12 -2.66 -11.94
CA GLY A 134 15.84 -2.65 -11.22
C GLY A 134 15.49 -1.33 -10.55
N VAL A 135 16.16 -0.23 -10.92
CA VAL A 135 15.86 1.12 -10.42
C VAL A 135 14.80 1.78 -11.31
N LEU A 136 13.68 2.20 -10.72
CA LEU A 136 12.66 3.04 -11.33
C LEU A 136 13.12 4.50 -11.39
N LEU A 137 13.10 5.05 -12.60
CA LEU A 137 13.53 6.40 -12.90
C LEU A 137 12.37 7.24 -13.43
N HIS A 138 12.30 8.51 -13.01
CA HIS A 138 11.48 9.54 -13.64
C HIS A 138 12.41 10.63 -14.20
N GLY A 139 12.60 10.65 -15.52
CA GLY A 139 13.74 11.33 -16.12
C GLY A 139 15.06 10.73 -15.62
N ASP A 140 15.91 11.55 -15.01
CA ASP A 140 17.21 11.15 -14.45
C ASP A 140 17.16 10.86 -12.93
N GLU A 141 16.00 11.03 -12.29
CA GLU A 141 15.83 10.87 -10.84
C GLU A 141 15.45 9.43 -10.46
N ALA A 142 16.15 8.86 -9.48
CA ALA A 142 15.84 7.55 -8.91
C ALA A 142 14.72 7.67 -7.88
N VAL A 143 13.60 7.00 -8.14
CA VAL A 143 12.38 7.08 -7.31
C VAL A 143 12.25 5.87 -6.38
N ALA A 144 12.51 4.68 -6.91
CA ALA A 144 12.47 3.44 -6.15
C ALA A 144 13.33 2.38 -6.82
N ASP A 145 13.64 1.32 -6.10
CA ASP A 145 14.29 0.15 -6.67
C ASP A 145 13.67 -1.15 -6.17
N ALA A 146 13.88 -2.21 -6.94
CA ALA A 146 13.52 -3.57 -6.62
C ALA A 146 14.63 -4.50 -7.11
N GLU A 147 14.80 -5.65 -6.46
CA GLU A 147 15.78 -6.65 -6.89
C GLU A 147 15.41 -7.30 -8.24
N GLN A 148 14.14 -7.21 -8.65
CA GLN A 148 13.64 -7.67 -9.94
C GLN A 148 12.61 -6.68 -10.49
N ALA A 149 12.61 -6.49 -11.82
CA ALA A 149 11.55 -5.75 -12.49
C ALA A 149 10.21 -6.44 -12.19
N CYS A 150 9.34 -5.74 -11.46
CA CYS A 150 8.08 -6.28 -10.98
C CYS A 150 6.97 -5.23 -11.15
N SER A 151 5.73 -5.70 -11.03
CA SER A 151 4.51 -4.89 -11.11
C SER A 151 4.50 -3.70 -10.15
N GLU A 152 5.22 -3.81 -9.03
CA GLU A 152 5.29 -2.84 -7.96
C GLU A 152 6.00 -1.55 -8.39
N LEU A 153 7.00 -1.62 -9.27
CA LEU A 153 7.64 -0.42 -9.84
C LEU A 153 6.71 0.31 -10.82
N ALA A 154 5.93 -0.44 -11.62
CA ALA A 154 4.93 0.18 -12.47
C ALA A 154 3.82 0.84 -11.65
N LEU A 155 3.43 0.21 -10.55
CA LEU A 155 2.47 0.76 -9.61
C LEU A 155 2.97 2.06 -8.97
N ALA A 156 4.21 2.07 -8.49
CA ALA A 156 4.86 3.27 -7.97
C ALA A 156 4.82 4.43 -8.98
N ALA A 157 5.11 4.15 -10.25
CA ALA A 157 5.07 5.14 -11.32
C ALA A 157 3.64 5.68 -11.58
N TRP A 158 2.66 4.79 -11.75
CA TRP A 158 1.27 5.18 -12.05
C TRP A 158 0.57 5.90 -10.90
N THR A 159 1.04 5.71 -9.67
CA THR A 159 0.49 6.34 -8.47
C THR A 159 1.30 7.54 -7.99
N CYS A 160 2.36 7.93 -8.72
CA CYS A 160 3.20 9.06 -8.36
C CYS A 160 2.38 10.35 -8.20
N GLY A 161 2.62 11.05 -7.09
CA GLY A 161 1.91 12.29 -6.74
C GLY A 161 0.50 12.11 -6.19
N ILE A 162 0.09 10.88 -5.88
CA ILE A 162 -1.14 10.58 -5.13
C ILE A 162 -0.78 10.33 -3.66
N GLU A 163 -1.51 10.94 -2.73
CA GLU A 163 -1.36 10.65 -1.30
C GLU A 163 -1.75 9.18 -1.00
N PRO A 164 -0.93 8.40 -0.25
CA PRO A 164 -1.22 6.98 0.01
C PRO A 164 -2.58 6.74 0.66
N ASP A 165 -2.97 7.60 1.61
CA ASP A 165 -4.26 7.49 2.31
C ASP A 165 -5.44 7.79 1.37
N ALA A 166 -5.26 8.73 0.43
CA ALA A 166 -6.27 9.05 -0.58
C ALA A 166 -6.45 7.90 -1.56
N LEU A 167 -5.33 7.31 -1.99
CA LEU A 167 -5.33 6.13 -2.83
C LEU A 167 -6.02 4.96 -2.12
N LEU A 168 -5.68 4.67 -0.86
CA LEU A 168 -6.29 3.60 -0.10
C LEU A 168 -7.79 3.82 0.09
N ALA A 169 -8.21 5.03 0.49
CA ALA A 169 -9.62 5.36 0.64
C ALA A 169 -10.38 5.17 -0.67
N PHE A 170 -9.84 5.68 -1.78
CA PHE A 170 -10.42 5.48 -3.11
C PHE A 170 -10.54 3.99 -3.47
N LEU A 171 -9.50 3.19 -3.24
CA LEU A 171 -9.51 1.75 -3.54
C LEU A 171 -10.49 0.96 -2.64
N LEU A 172 -10.71 1.42 -1.40
CA LEU A 172 -11.63 0.79 -0.44
C LEU A 172 -13.09 1.14 -0.69
N THR A 173 -13.39 2.40 -1.05
CA THR A 173 -14.75 2.94 -1.04
C THR A 173 -15.20 3.51 -2.38
N GLY A 174 -14.32 3.62 -3.36
CA GLY A 174 -14.71 3.98 -4.73
C GLY A 174 -15.72 2.97 -5.27
N ASP A 175 -16.56 3.40 -6.20
CA ASP A 175 -17.57 2.59 -6.87
C ASP A 175 -17.34 2.44 -8.39
N THR A 176 -16.34 3.15 -8.92
CA THR A 176 -16.11 3.34 -10.34
C THR A 176 -14.81 2.70 -10.81
N THR A 177 -14.89 1.83 -11.81
CA THR A 177 -13.69 1.24 -12.40
C THR A 177 -12.95 2.28 -13.25
N VAL A 178 -11.64 2.46 -13.04
CA VAL A 178 -10.82 3.49 -13.71
C VAL A 178 -9.56 2.88 -14.34
N SER A 179 -9.11 3.42 -15.46
CA SER A 179 -7.80 3.07 -16.02
C SER A 179 -6.68 3.69 -15.17
N ALA A 180 -5.47 3.12 -15.21
CA ALA A 180 -4.32 3.67 -14.48
C ALA A 180 -4.00 5.13 -14.89
N GLU A 181 -4.20 5.47 -16.17
CA GLU A 181 -4.01 6.84 -16.70
C GLU A 181 -4.95 7.86 -16.05
N LYS A 182 -6.15 7.44 -15.66
CA LYS A 182 -7.17 8.30 -15.04
C LYS A 182 -7.16 8.23 -13.52
N LEU A 183 -6.27 7.42 -12.92
CA LEU A 183 -6.32 7.13 -11.50
C LEU A 183 -6.15 8.41 -10.67
N ARG A 184 -5.13 9.22 -10.96
CA ARG A 184 -4.89 10.47 -10.23
C ARG A 184 -6.09 11.41 -10.27
N GLU A 185 -6.60 11.69 -11.48
CA GLU A 185 -7.79 12.53 -11.65
C GLU A 185 -8.99 11.99 -10.87
N SER A 186 -9.16 10.67 -10.84
CA SER A 186 -10.27 10.01 -10.15
C SER A 186 -10.13 10.07 -8.64
N VAL A 187 -8.91 9.90 -8.11
CA VAL A 187 -8.62 10.06 -6.67
C VAL A 187 -8.81 11.52 -6.26
N ASP A 188 -8.31 12.48 -7.04
CA ASP A 188 -8.50 13.90 -6.77
C ASP A 188 -9.99 14.29 -6.75
N ALA A 189 -10.77 13.77 -7.71
CA ALA A 189 -12.21 14.00 -7.77
C ALA A 189 -12.95 13.35 -6.59
N PHE A 190 -12.50 12.17 -6.15
CA PHE A 190 -13.03 11.49 -4.97
C PHE A 190 -12.76 12.30 -3.70
N VAL A 191 -11.52 12.75 -3.48
CA VAL A 191 -11.11 13.55 -2.33
C VAL A 191 -11.92 14.84 -2.24
N ARG A 192 -12.06 15.58 -3.34
CA ARG A 192 -12.86 16.83 -3.39
C ARG A 192 -14.34 16.64 -3.02
N ARG A 193 -14.87 15.42 -3.19
CA ARG A 193 -16.27 15.09 -2.87
C ARG A 193 -16.47 14.68 -1.42
N ILE A 194 -15.40 14.45 -0.65
CA ILE A 194 -15.47 14.00 0.74
C ILE A 194 -15.12 15.17 1.67
N PRO A 195 -16.12 15.76 2.36
CA PRO A 195 -15.86 16.80 3.34
C PRO A 195 -14.93 16.29 4.44
N GLY A 196 -13.83 17.01 4.68
CA GLY A 196 -12.89 16.73 5.78
C GLY A 196 -11.68 15.87 5.40
N PHE A 197 -11.59 15.35 4.17
CA PHE A 197 -10.40 14.62 3.72
C PHE A 197 -9.16 15.54 3.65
N ASP A 198 -9.28 16.72 3.04
CA ASP A 198 -8.19 17.70 2.92
C ASP A 198 -7.76 18.33 4.27
N ARG A 199 -8.61 18.26 5.30
CA ARG A 199 -8.34 18.91 6.61
C ARG A 199 -7.50 18.07 7.56
N ALA A 200 -7.30 16.78 7.29
CA ALA A 200 -6.49 15.91 8.14
C ALA A 200 -4.98 15.99 7.86
N GLY A 201 -4.57 16.55 6.71
CA GLY A 201 -3.16 16.62 6.30
C GLY A 201 -2.50 18.01 6.41
N GLY A 202 -3.25 19.06 6.80
CA GLY A 202 -2.80 20.45 6.65
C GLY A 202 -2.71 21.30 7.92
N GLU A 203 -3.32 20.90 9.04
CA GLU A 203 -3.27 21.68 10.28
C GLU A 203 -3.06 20.77 11.48
N GLY A 204 -1.85 20.79 12.05
CA GLY A 204 -1.60 20.32 13.40
C GLY A 204 -0.40 19.39 13.61
N LEU A 205 0.81 19.86 13.30
CA LEU A 205 1.99 19.61 14.15
C LEU A 205 2.71 20.96 14.37
#